data_AF-A0A3R7NGD2-F1
#
_entry.id   AF-A0A3R7NGD2-F1
#
_cell.length_a   1.000
_cell.length_b   1.000
_cell.length_c   1.000
_cell.angle_alpha   90.00
_cell.angle_beta   90.00
_cell.angle_gamma   90.00
#
_symmetry.space_group_name_H-M   'P 1'
#
loop_
_entity.id
_entity.type
_entity.pdbx_description
1 polymer ?
#
loop_
_entity_poly.entity_id
_entity_poly.type
_entity_poly.pdbx_seq_one_letter_code
_entity_poly.pdbx_strand_id
1 'polypeptide(L)'
;MDGLVLDKVESNSVNVVGSNFGLGIFPTRSRGWAAAHRVLKDDGLLVITAWDEKSANFGWFDGIAELYNAAGKDGDEPMPPPSLIAGTDKERVLKELQAAGFRDVKVYHTAHTIVFDDPKGMLQANMSNPATSKFLERLTKEQIESALTACMEKDTEANFYEAEASSGATSTDPFADGRPRLIPFAAFSILARNHFPICFKHLKHRDAMNEAFTNEKWSAHAQTYKAVAGALTTRWATDALQVAHHQILPLLAKHSTETFHFLDVGCGPGFLTFEFMRRYLNNQDQTNLRITATDLSDGMLDQLKQTLQEDSMLNQFASKVTTVQMDGLVLDKVESNSVNVVGSNFGLGIFPTRSRGWAAAHRVLKDDGLLVITAWDEKSANFGWFDGIAELYNAAGKDGDEPMPPPSLIAGTDKERVLKELQAAGFRDVKVYHTAHTIVFDDPKGMLQANMSNPATSKFLERLTKEQIESALTACMEKDTEANFYEAEASSGATSTDPFADGRPRLIPFAAFSILARK
;
A
#
# COMPACT_ATOMS: atom_id res chain seq x y z
N MET A 1 -33.99 -5.20 11.04
CA MET A 1 -34.09 -4.26 9.90
C MET A 1 -34.30 -5.14 8.70
N ASP A 2 -35.55 -5.29 8.26
CA ASP A 2 -35.93 -6.49 7.49
C ASP A 2 -36.19 -6.20 6.02
N GLY A 3 -35.96 -4.95 5.58
CA GLY A 3 -36.06 -4.53 4.19
C GLY A 3 -34.70 -4.62 3.49
N LEU A 4 -34.44 -5.75 2.81
CA LEU A 4 -33.36 -5.84 1.85
C LEU A 4 -33.74 -4.99 0.63
N VAL A 5 -32.97 -3.93 0.35
CA VAL A 5 -33.32 -2.89 -0.65
C VAL A 5 -33.56 -3.48 -2.05
N LEU A 6 -32.95 -4.63 -2.35
CA LEU A 6 -33.07 -5.35 -3.61
C LEU A 6 -34.48 -5.94 -3.87
N ASP A 7 -35.34 -6.11 -2.86
CA ASP A 7 -36.69 -6.68 -3.04
C ASP A 7 -37.60 -5.84 -3.95
N LYS A 8 -37.28 -4.55 -4.12
CA LYS A 8 -37.97 -3.63 -5.03
C LYS A 8 -37.39 -3.58 -6.45
N VAL A 9 -36.28 -4.28 -6.69
CA VAL A 9 -35.59 -4.32 -7.99
C VAL A 9 -36.11 -5.52 -8.79
N GLU A 10 -36.38 -5.32 -10.07
CA GLU A 10 -36.87 -6.36 -10.98
C GLU A 10 -35.85 -7.50 -11.16
N SER A 11 -36.33 -8.73 -11.34
CA SER A 11 -35.46 -9.88 -11.57
C SER A 11 -34.77 -9.79 -12.94
N ASN A 12 -33.56 -10.35 -13.11
CA ASN A 12 -32.83 -10.36 -14.39
C ASN A 12 -32.65 -8.95 -15.03
N SER A 13 -32.52 -7.90 -14.21
CA SER A 13 -32.47 -6.50 -14.67
C SER A 13 -31.09 -5.84 -14.54
N VAL A 14 -30.24 -6.33 -13.63
CA VAL A 14 -28.97 -5.71 -13.24
C VAL A 14 -27.77 -6.48 -13.80
N ASN A 15 -26.79 -5.78 -14.38
CA ASN A 15 -25.54 -6.41 -14.84
C ASN A 15 -24.50 -6.63 -13.73
N VAL A 16 -24.43 -5.73 -12.75
CA VAL A 16 -23.47 -5.81 -11.62
C VAL A 16 -24.15 -5.41 -10.31
N VAL A 17 -24.00 -6.22 -9.27
CA VAL A 17 -24.39 -5.88 -7.89
C VAL A 17 -23.10 -5.74 -7.08
N GLY A 18 -22.86 -4.53 -6.56
CA GLY A 18 -21.72 -4.23 -5.68
C GLY A 18 -22.15 -4.14 -4.21
N SER A 19 -21.36 -4.65 -3.28
CA SER A 19 -21.54 -4.43 -1.85
C SER A 19 -20.23 -4.29 -1.10
N ASN A 20 -19.99 -3.13 -0.49
CA ASN A 20 -18.87 -2.90 0.40
C ASN A 20 -19.27 -3.29 1.83
N PHE A 21 -18.87 -4.48 2.29
CA PHE A 21 -19.18 -5.11 3.59
C PHE A 21 -20.66 -5.42 3.88
N GLY A 22 -21.60 -4.59 3.41
CA GLY A 22 -23.01 -4.63 3.79
C GLY A 22 -23.68 -6.01 3.69
N LEU A 23 -23.63 -6.66 2.52
CA LEU A 23 -24.31 -7.96 2.34
C LEU A 23 -23.74 -9.08 3.24
N GLY A 24 -22.47 -9.01 3.64
CA GLY A 24 -21.82 -10.05 4.45
C GLY A 24 -22.14 -9.98 5.96
N ILE A 25 -22.44 -8.79 6.49
CA ILE A 25 -22.61 -8.56 7.93
C ILE A 25 -24.03 -8.90 8.43
N PHE A 26 -25.03 -8.98 7.55
CA PHE A 26 -26.41 -9.22 7.99
C PHE A 26 -26.62 -10.63 8.58
N PRO A 27 -27.37 -10.78 9.71
CA PRO A 27 -27.74 -12.09 10.26
C PRO A 27 -28.49 -13.01 9.29
N THR A 28 -29.13 -12.41 8.27
CA THR A 28 -29.85 -13.10 7.19
C THR A 28 -29.15 -12.97 5.84
N ARG A 29 -27.82 -12.86 5.78
CA ARG A 29 -27.04 -12.67 4.54
C ARG A 29 -27.33 -13.68 3.42
N SER A 30 -27.77 -14.90 3.74
CA SER A 30 -28.27 -15.86 2.75
C SER A 30 -29.47 -15.34 1.93
N ARG A 31 -30.35 -14.53 2.54
CA ARG A 31 -31.39 -13.78 1.82
C ARG A 31 -30.79 -12.66 0.96
N GLY A 32 -29.72 -12.02 1.42
CA GLY A 32 -28.96 -11.04 0.64
C GLY A 32 -28.34 -11.65 -0.62
N TRP A 33 -27.70 -12.82 -0.49
CA TRP A 33 -27.19 -13.59 -1.63
C TRP A 33 -28.29 -13.97 -2.61
N ALA A 34 -29.40 -14.53 -2.13
CA ALA A 34 -30.53 -14.90 -2.98
C ALA A 34 -31.19 -13.69 -3.67
N ALA A 35 -31.31 -12.55 -2.98
CA ALA A 35 -31.83 -11.32 -3.56
C ALA A 35 -30.89 -10.74 -4.63
N ALA A 36 -29.58 -10.77 -4.39
CA ALA A 36 -28.57 -10.38 -5.39
C ALA A 36 -28.61 -11.29 -6.63
N HIS A 37 -28.70 -12.62 -6.43
CA HIS A 37 -28.81 -13.59 -7.53
C HIS A 37 -30.06 -13.35 -8.37
N ARG A 38 -31.20 -13.06 -7.73
CA ARG A 38 -32.49 -12.82 -8.42
C ARG A 38 -32.45 -11.60 -9.35
N VAL A 39 -31.82 -10.49 -8.92
CA VAL A 39 -31.82 -9.23 -9.67
C VAL A 39 -30.75 -9.19 -10.77
N LEU A 40 -29.68 -9.98 -10.61
CA LEU A 40 -28.64 -10.13 -11.60
C LEU A 40 -29.13 -10.83 -12.87
N LYS A 41 -28.53 -10.46 -14.00
CA LYS A 41 -28.72 -11.13 -15.29
C LYS A 41 -28.06 -12.51 -15.31
N ASP A 42 -28.40 -13.30 -16.32
CA ASP A 42 -27.86 -14.65 -16.55
C ASP A 42 -26.32 -14.67 -16.76
N ASP A 43 -25.70 -13.52 -17.05
CA ASP A 43 -24.23 -13.29 -17.11
C ASP A 43 -23.70 -12.31 -16.03
N GLY A 44 -24.59 -11.91 -15.10
CA GLY A 44 -24.36 -10.84 -14.15
C GLY A 44 -23.27 -11.15 -13.11
N LEU A 45 -22.62 -10.08 -12.63
CA LEU A 45 -21.52 -10.16 -11.67
C LEU A 45 -21.94 -9.65 -10.29
N LEU A 46 -21.70 -10.46 -9.26
CA LEU A 46 -21.73 -10.02 -7.87
C LEU A 46 -20.30 -9.70 -7.42
N VAL A 47 -20.10 -8.48 -6.89
CA VAL A 47 -18.84 -8.00 -6.34
C VAL A 47 -19.06 -7.63 -4.87
N ILE A 48 -18.40 -8.31 -3.95
CA ILE A 48 -18.56 -8.10 -2.50
C ILE A 48 -17.21 -7.90 -1.85
N THR A 49 -17.08 -6.89 -0.99
CA THR A 49 -16.04 -6.87 0.05
C THR A 49 -16.62 -7.48 1.32
N ALA A 50 -15.92 -8.41 1.95
CA ALA A 50 -16.24 -8.97 3.26
C ALA A 50 -15.00 -8.84 4.18
N TRP A 51 -15.21 -8.85 5.49
CA TRP A 51 -14.10 -8.81 6.44
C TRP A 51 -13.40 -10.16 6.56
N ASP A 52 -12.09 -10.16 6.80
CA ASP A 52 -11.31 -11.33 7.25
C ASP A 52 -11.19 -11.31 8.79
N GLU A 53 -11.15 -12.49 9.43
CA GLU A 53 -11.01 -12.66 10.88
C GLU A 53 -9.71 -12.08 11.45
N LYS A 54 -8.66 -11.98 10.62
CA LYS A 54 -7.36 -11.41 10.96
C LYS A 54 -7.33 -9.90 10.94
N SER A 55 -8.42 -9.25 10.54
CA SER A 55 -8.53 -7.80 10.55
C SER A 55 -8.60 -7.28 11.99
N ALA A 56 -7.76 -6.31 12.34
CA ALA A 56 -7.54 -5.86 13.72
C ALA A 56 -8.83 -5.53 14.47
N ASN A 57 -9.80 -4.89 13.80
CA ASN A 57 -11.10 -4.56 14.36
C ASN A 57 -11.85 -5.77 14.96
N PHE A 58 -11.71 -6.98 14.41
CA PHE A 58 -12.29 -8.18 15.02
C PHE A 58 -11.55 -8.60 16.28
N GLY A 59 -10.21 -8.61 16.26
CA GLY A 59 -9.41 -8.86 17.45
C GLY A 59 -9.72 -7.87 18.60
N TRP A 60 -10.03 -6.61 18.28
CA TRP A 60 -10.46 -5.61 19.27
C TRP A 60 -11.82 -5.97 19.89
N PHE A 61 -12.82 -6.27 19.07
CA PHE A 61 -14.16 -6.60 19.54
C PHE A 61 -14.26 -7.98 20.20
N ASP A 62 -13.42 -8.93 19.80
CA ASP A 62 -13.23 -10.22 20.48
C ASP A 62 -12.64 -10.01 21.89
N GLY A 63 -11.60 -9.17 22.03
CA GLY A 63 -11.05 -8.81 23.34
C GLY A 63 -12.06 -8.09 24.26
N ILE A 64 -12.94 -7.25 23.71
CA ILE A 64 -14.04 -6.65 24.49
C ILE A 64 -15.09 -7.71 24.87
N ALA A 65 -15.37 -8.70 23.99
CA ALA A 65 -16.26 -9.80 24.32
C ALA A 65 -15.69 -10.70 25.44
N GLU A 66 -14.37 -10.93 25.47
CA GLU A 66 -13.70 -11.61 26.58
C GLU A 66 -13.88 -10.84 27.90
N LEU A 67 -13.66 -9.51 27.90
CA LEU A 67 -13.90 -8.65 29.08
C LEU A 67 -15.37 -8.69 29.54
N TYR A 68 -16.31 -8.63 28.59
CA TYR A 68 -17.75 -8.71 28.86
C TYR A 68 -18.16 -10.06 29.46
N ASN A 69 -17.55 -11.15 29.00
CA ASN A 69 -17.79 -12.49 29.53
C ASN A 69 -17.19 -12.65 30.93
N ALA A 70 -15.98 -12.12 31.16
CA ALA A 70 -15.34 -12.11 32.48
C ALA A 70 -16.09 -11.25 33.52
N ALA A 71 -16.87 -10.25 33.08
CA ALA A 71 -17.75 -9.44 33.92
C ALA A 71 -19.14 -10.08 34.17
N GLY A 72 -19.44 -11.22 33.55
CA GLY A 72 -20.69 -11.96 33.73
C GLY A 72 -20.78 -12.69 35.08
N LYS A 73 -21.99 -13.12 35.44
CA LYS A 73 -22.29 -13.94 36.63
C LYS A 73 -22.61 -15.37 36.22
N ASP A 74 -22.55 -16.31 37.17
CA ASP A 74 -22.96 -17.69 36.94
C ASP A 74 -24.40 -17.76 36.41
N GLY A 75 -24.56 -18.36 35.22
CA GLY A 75 -25.85 -18.48 34.51
C GLY A 75 -26.12 -17.40 33.45
N ASP A 76 -25.27 -16.37 33.33
CA ASP A 76 -25.32 -15.44 32.21
C ASP A 76 -24.92 -16.14 30.90
N GLU A 77 -25.65 -15.88 29.81
CA GLU A 77 -25.24 -16.35 28.50
C GLU A 77 -23.95 -15.63 28.06
N PRO A 78 -22.90 -16.36 27.63
CA PRO A 78 -21.66 -15.77 27.13
C PRO A 78 -21.88 -15.18 25.75
N MET A 79 -21.30 -14.01 25.50
CA MET A 79 -21.25 -13.46 24.14
C MET A 79 -20.18 -14.21 23.34
N PRO A 80 -20.52 -14.85 22.20
CA PRO A 80 -19.52 -15.43 21.33
C PRO A 80 -18.65 -14.31 20.70
N PRO A 81 -17.36 -14.58 20.42
CA PRO A 81 -16.47 -13.65 19.71
C PRO A 81 -17.13 -13.09 18.45
N PRO A 82 -17.24 -11.75 18.29
CA PRO A 82 -17.79 -11.12 17.10
C PRO A 82 -17.20 -11.60 15.76
N SER A 83 -15.92 -12.00 15.73
CA SER A 83 -15.28 -12.66 14.58
C SER A 83 -16.09 -13.86 14.07
N LEU A 84 -16.48 -14.79 14.96
CA LEU A 84 -17.20 -16.02 14.61
C LEU A 84 -18.62 -15.77 14.04
N ILE A 85 -19.16 -14.57 14.22
CA ILE A 85 -20.52 -14.19 13.80
C ILE A 85 -20.50 -13.52 12.42
N ALA A 86 -19.51 -12.66 12.17
CA ALA A 86 -19.54 -11.63 11.13
C ALA A 86 -19.30 -12.12 9.68
N GLY A 87 -19.17 -13.43 9.45
CA GLY A 87 -18.99 -13.98 8.10
C GLY A 87 -17.55 -13.90 7.60
N THR A 88 -16.59 -14.00 8.52
CA THR A 88 -15.14 -13.90 8.27
C THR A 88 -14.52 -15.18 7.70
N ASP A 89 -15.23 -16.31 7.73
CA ASP A 89 -14.79 -17.57 7.14
C ASP A 89 -15.08 -17.60 5.63
N LYS A 90 -14.01 -17.48 4.83
CA LYS A 90 -14.04 -17.57 3.35
C LYS A 90 -14.68 -18.86 2.83
N GLU A 91 -14.49 -20.02 3.48
CA GLU A 91 -15.10 -21.27 3.04
C GLU A 91 -16.61 -21.27 3.27
N ARG A 92 -17.04 -20.71 4.40
CA ARG A 92 -18.47 -20.57 4.71
C ARG A 92 -19.15 -19.62 3.73
N VAL A 93 -18.55 -18.46 3.44
CA VAL A 93 -19.12 -17.51 2.46
C VAL A 93 -19.16 -18.12 1.06
N LEU A 94 -18.13 -18.86 0.65
CA LEU A 94 -18.09 -19.62 -0.60
C LEU A 94 -19.24 -20.63 -0.70
N LYS A 95 -19.45 -21.45 0.34
CA LYS A 95 -20.56 -22.43 0.43
C LYS A 95 -21.93 -21.74 0.41
N GLU A 96 -22.08 -20.61 1.11
CA GLU A 96 -23.33 -19.83 1.15
C GLU A 96 -23.68 -19.20 -0.23
N LEU A 97 -22.69 -18.71 -0.97
CA LEU A 97 -22.90 -18.16 -2.32
C LEU A 97 -23.24 -19.26 -3.34
N GLN A 98 -22.56 -20.41 -3.28
CA GLN A 98 -22.88 -21.57 -4.12
C GLN A 98 -24.30 -22.09 -3.86
N ALA A 99 -24.73 -22.12 -2.59
CA ALA A 99 -26.09 -22.48 -2.19
C ALA A 99 -27.15 -21.46 -2.65
N ALA A 100 -26.77 -20.19 -2.82
CA ALA A 100 -27.63 -19.14 -3.38
C ALA A 100 -27.74 -19.18 -4.92
N GLY A 101 -27.03 -20.09 -5.60
CA GLY A 101 -27.10 -20.32 -7.05
C GLY A 101 -25.87 -19.88 -7.83
N PHE A 102 -24.98 -19.08 -7.25
CA PHE A 102 -23.81 -18.54 -7.93
C PHE A 102 -22.83 -19.62 -8.41
N ARG A 103 -22.10 -19.29 -9.48
CA ARG A 103 -21.03 -20.10 -10.08
C ARG A 103 -19.76 -19.25 -10.24
N ASP A 104 -18.65 -19.91 -10.57
CA ASP A 104 -17.32 -19.32 -10.73
C ASP A 104 -16.94 -18.36 -9.58
N VAL A 105 -17.22 -18.78 -8.34
CA VAL A 105 -17.02 -17.97 -7.13
C VAL A 105 -15.53 -17.93 -6.81
N LYS A 106 -14.93 -16.75 -6.98
CA LYS A 106 -13.52 -16.45 -6.75
C LYS A 106 -13.39 -15.53 -5.56
N VAL A 107 -12.62 -15.96 -4.56
CA VAL A 107 -12.34 -15.19 -3.35
C VAL A 107 -10.89 -14.73 -3.38
N TYR A 108 -10.71 -13.43 -3.29
CA TYR A 108 -9.44 -12.73 -3.32
C TYR A 108 -9.17 -12.14 -1.95
N HIS A 109 -8.09 -12.55 -1.29
CA HIS A 109 -7.69 -12.00 0.01
C HIS A 109 -6.79 -10.78 -0.19
N THR A 110 -7.09 -9.71 0.54
CA THR A 110 -6.36 -8.44 0.53
C THR A 110 -6.06 -8.01 1.95
N ALA A 111 -4.80 -7.70 2.25
CA ALA A 111 -4.36 -7.14 3.51
C ALA A 111 -3.73 -5.76 3.29
N HIS A 112 -4.07 -4.80 4.16
CA HIS A 112 -3.61 -3.42 4.09
C HIS A 112 -3.34 -2.88 5.49
N THR A 113 -2.22 -2.20 5.71
CA THR A 113 -2.07 -1.29 6.85
C THR A 113 -2.81 0.00 6.52
N ILE A 114 -3.71 0.45 7.39
CA ILE A 114 -4.37 1.75 7.26
C ILE A 114 -3.71 2.70 8.27
N VAL A 115 -3.28 3.85 7.77
CA VAL A 115 -2.79 4.98 8.58
C VAL A 115 -4.00 5.79 9.07
N PHE A 116 -4.10 5.99 10.38
CA PHE A 116 -5.07 6.90 11.00
C PHE A 116 -4.34 8.10 11.59
N ASP A 117 -4.53 9.25 10.97
CA ASP A 117 -4.10 10.56 11.47
C ASP A 117 -5.10 11.17 12.48
N ASP A 118 -6.32 10.65 12.61
CA ASP A 118 -7.22 10.94 13.74
C ASP A 118 -7.65 9.66 14.49
N PRO A 119 -6.84 9.17 15.45
CA PRO A 119 -7.19 8.01 16.26
C PRO A 119 -8.36 8.28 17.23
N LYS A 120 -8.61 9.55 17.60
CA LYS A 120 -9.73 9.90 18.49
C LYS A 120 -11.06 9.80 17.75
N GLY A 121 -11.12 10.27 16.51
CA GLY A 121 -12.26 10.06 15.60
C GLY A 121 -12.56 8.57 15.38
N MET A 122 -11.52 7.74 15.20
CA MET A 122 -11.69 6.28 15.09
C MET A 122 -12.22 5.64 16.38
N LEU A 123 -11.71 6.03 17.56
CA LEU A 123 -12.23 5.56 18.84
C LEU A 123 -13.70 5.96 19.01
N GLN A 124 -14.05 7.22 18.71
CA GLN A 124 -15.42 7.72 18.77
C GLN A 124 -16.36 6.97 17.80
N ALA A 125 -15.89 6.62 16.61
CA ALA A 125 -16.66 5.83 15.64
C ALA A 125 -16.96 4.41 16.17
N ASN A 126 -15.97 3.74 16.77
CA ASN A 126 -16.16 2.42 17.40
C ASN A 126 -17.08 2.50 18.63
N MET A 127 -16.96 3.53 19.46
CA MET A 127 -17.85 3.77 20.59
C MET A 127 -19.30 4.07 20.17
N SER A 128 -19.50 4.59 18.95
CA SER A 128 -20.81 4.86 18.36
C SER A 128 -21.43 3.66 17.61
N ASN A 129 -20.72 2.53 17.53
CA ASN A 129 -21.20 1.33 16.84
C ASN A 129 -22.35 0.68 17.65
N PRO A 130 -23.50 0.31 17.02
CA PRO A 130 -24.58 -0.39 17.69
C PRO A 130 -24.18 -1.70 18.41
N ALA A 131 -23.13 -2.39 17.94
CA ALA A 131 -22.58 -3.56 18.64
C ALA A 131 -22.01 -3.19 20.02
N THR A 132 -21.39 -2.02 20.14
CA THR A 132 -20.81 -1.50 21.39
C THR A 132 -21.88 -1.22 22.45
N SER A 133 -23.12 -0.91 22.04
CA SER A 133 -24.25 -0.76 22.97
C SER A 133 -24.55 -2.03 23.76
N LYS A 134 -24.24 -3.22 23.23
CA LYS A 134 -24.41 -4.49 23.97
C LYS A 134 -23.35 -4.69 25.04
N PHE A 135 -22.10 -4.28 24.78
CA PHE A 135 -21.03 -4.38 25.79
C PHE A 135 -21.30 -3.52 27.03
N LEU A 136 -21.99 -2.38 26.86
CA LEU A 136 -22.44 -1.50 27.94
C LEU A 136 -23.45 -2.13 28.92
N GLU A 137 -23.98 -3.33 28.63
CA GLU A 137 -24.80 -4.09 29.59
C GLU A 137 -23.98 -4.60 30.80
N ARG A 138 -22.66 -4.80 30.64
CA ARG A 138 -21.76 -5.34 31.69
C ARG A 138 -20.46 -4.55 31.89
N LEU A 139 -20.05 -3.73 30.92
CA LEU A 139 -18.82 -2.92 30.98
C LEU A 139 -19.14 -1.43 31.05
N THR A 140 -18.32 -0.65 31.74
CA THR A 140 -18.40 0.83 31.69
C THR A 140 -17.83 1.36 30.37
N LYS A 141 -18.16 2.62 30.07
CA LYS A 141 -17.61 3.34 28.91
C LYS A 141 -16.08 3.39 28.97
N GLU A 142 -15.51 3.69 30.14
CA GLU A 142 -14.06 3.77 30.33
C GLU A 142 -13.37 2.42 30.13
N GLN A 143 -13.99 1.30 30.54
CA GLN A 143 -13.42 -0.04 30.31
C GLN A 143 -13.33 -0.37 28.81
N ILE A 144 -14.37 -0.05 28.04
CA ILE A 144 -14.38 -0.28 26.59
C ILE A 144 -13.38 0.64 25.87
N GLU A 145 -13.36 1.94 26.22
CA GLU A 145 -12.42 2.90 25.62
C GLU A 145 -10.96 2.52 25.94
N SER A 146 -10.66 2.13 27.18
CA SER A 146 -9.32 1.66 27.57
C SER A 146 -8.91 0.38 26.85
N ALA A 147 -9.84 -0.56 26.61
CA ALA A 147 -9.56 -1.79 25.87
C ALA A 147 -9.28 -1.51 24.39
N LEU A 148 -10.14 -0.73 23.72
CA LEU A 148 -9.96 -0.31 22.33
C LEU A 148 -8.62 0.42 22.14
N THR A 149 -8.30 1.37 23.02
CA THR A 149 -7.02 2.08 22.96
C THR A 149 -5.83 1.14 23.14
N ALA A 150 -5.87 0.23 24.12
CA ALA A 150 -4.78 -0.72 24.32
C ALA A 150 -4.54 -1.63 23.10
N CYS A 151 -5.60 -2.05 22.40
CA CYS A 151 -5.48 -2.77 21.15
C CYS A 151 -4.90 -1.92 20.01
N MET A 152 -5.37 -0.67 19.86
CA MET A 152 -4.85 0.27 18.85
C MET A 152 -3.36 0.61 19.04
N GLU A 153 -2.91 0.77 20.29
CA GLU A 153 -1.49 0.96 20.60
C GLU A 153 -0.68 -0.29 20.25
N LYS A 154 -1.12 -1.48 20.70
CA LYS A 154 -0.44 -2.76 20.41
C LYS A 154 -0.22 -2.99 18.91
N ASP A 155 -1.24 -2.73 18.09
CA ASP A 155 -1.16 -2.91 16.63
C ASP A 155 -0.25 -1.85 15.98
N THR A 156 -0.22 -0.63 16.55
CA THR A 156 0.68 0.44 16.10
C THR A 156 2.13 0.16 16.49
N GLU A 157 2.40 -0.29 17.72
CA GLU A 157 3.74 -0.66 18.22
C GLU A 157 4.38 -1.78 17.39
N ALA A 158 3.59 -2.75 16.92
CA ALA A 158 4.08 -3.79 16.02
C ALA A 158 4.58 -3.25 14.66
N ASN A 159 4.12 -2.05 14.26
CA ASN A 159 4.39 -1.41 12.97
C ASN A 159 5.17 -0.08 13.10
N PHE A 160 5.67 0.28 14.29
CA PHE A 160 6.34 1.54 14.56
C PHE A 160 7.70 1.35 15.24
N TYR A 161 8.70 2.12 14.80
CA TYR A 161 10.05 2.10 15.38
C TYR A 161 10.57 3.55 15.49
N GLU A 162 11.17 3.89 16.63
CA GLU A 162 11.71 5.22 16.91
C GLU A 162 13.13 5.12 17.46
N ALA A 163 14.02 5.96 16.93
CA ALA A 163 15.43 6.00 17.31
C ALA A 163 15.63 6.74 18.65
N GLU A 164 15.59 6.00 19.76
CA GLU A 164 15.72 6.51 21.14
C GLU A 164 14.68 7.57 21.52
N ALA A 165 13.64 7.16 22.26
CA ALA A 165 12.61 8.08 22.73
C ALA A 165 13.19 9.20 23.60
N SER A 166 12.92 10.45 23.24
CA SER A 166 13.16 11.58 24.14
C SER A 166 12.25 11.44 25.37
N SER A 167 12.86 11.29 26.55
CA SER A 167 12.16 11.02 27.79
C SER A 167 11.43 12.27 28.30
N GLY A 168 10.15 12.44 27.94
CA GLY A 168 9.48 13.67 28.32
C GLY A 168 8.00 13.89 27.98
N ALA A 169 7.08 12.98 28.37
CA ALA A 169 5.72 13.37 28.79
C ALA A 169 4.94 12.19 29.40
N THR A 170 4.65 12.23 30.71
CA THR A 170 3.58 11.39 31.30
C THR A 170 2.23 12.07 31.09
N SER A 171 1.70 11.99 29.86
CA SER A 171 0.33 12.39 29.55
C SER A 171 -0.65 11.34 30.06
N THR A 172 -1.81 11.75 30.58
CA THR A 172 -2.95 10.86 30.85
C THR A 172 -3.82 10.62 29.60
N ASP A 173 -3.64 11.41 28.55
CA ASP A 173 -4.23 11.19 27.23
C ASP A 173 -3.25 10.35 26.39
N PRO A 174 -3.60 9.10 26.03
CA PRO A 174 -2.71 8.19 25.28
C PRO A 174 -2.44 8.67 23.84
N PHE A 175 -3.27 9.54 23.29
CA PHE A 175 -3.11 10.10 21.95
C PHE A 175 -2.42 11.48 21.95
N ALA A 176 -1.88 11.93 23.09
CA ALA A 176 -1.19 13.22 23.20
C ALA A 176 0.17 13.25 22.47
N ASP A 177 0.68 12.11 22.01
CA ASP A 177 1.92 12.00 21.24
C ASP A 177 1.83 12.57 19.82
N GLY A 178 0.62 12.84 19.31
CA GLY A 178 0.36 13.33 17.95
C GLY A 178 0.79 12.36 16.83
N ARG A 179 1.10 11.10 17.17
CA ARG A 179 1.53 10.08 16.20
C ARG A 179 0.32 9.48 15.48
N PRO A 180 0.40 9.19 14.17
CA PRO A 180 -0.61 8.38 13.51
C PRO A 180 -0.65 6.97 14.12
N ARG A 181 -1.80 6.30 14.05
CA ARG A 181 -1.94 4.89 14.43
C ARG A 181 -1.96 4.00 13.18
N LEU A 182 -1.27 2.87 13.23
CA LEU A 182 -1.07 1.97 12.09
C LEU A 182 -1.79 0.66 12.36
N ILE A 183 -2.91 0.47 11.68
CA ILE A 183 -3.81 -0.65 11.98
C ILE A 183 -3.84 -1.63 10.80
N PRO A 184 -3.53 -2.93 11.01
CA PRO A 184 -3.64 -3.94 9.97
C PRO A 184 -5.11 -4.33 9.75
N PHE A 185 -5.60 -4.10 8.54
CA PHE A 185 -6.93 -4.52 8.08
C PHE A 185 -6.81 -5.62 7.03
N ALA A 186 -7.71 -6.60 7.12
CA ALA A 186 -7.77 -7.71 6.19
C ALA A 186 -9.22 -7.92 5.70
N ALA A 187 -9.36 -8.22 4.42
CA ALA A 187 -10.65 -8.34 3.76
C ALA A 187 -10.58 -9.36 2.61
N PHE A 188 -11.75 -9.91 2.27
CA PHE A 188 -11.95 -10.67 1.05
C PHE A 188 -12.73 -9.84 0.04
N SER A 189 -12.23 -9.76 -1.19
CA SER A 189 -13.03 -9.37 -2.35
C SER A 189 -13.55 -10.63 -3.03
N ILE A 190 -14.85 -10.74 -3.25
CA ILE A 190 -15.50 -11.91 -3.83
C ILE A 190 -16.12 -11.51 -5.16
N LEU A 191 -15.72 -12.23 -6.21
CA LEU A 191 -16.33 -12.16 -7.53
C LEU A 191 -17.12 -13.45 -7.75
N ALA A 192 -18.43 -13.33 -7.96
CA ALA A 192 -19.30 -14.47 -8.23
C ALA A 192 -20.11 -14.19 -9.50
N ARG A 193 -20.12 -15.14 -10.44
CA ARG A 193 -20.72 -14.97 -11.76
C ARG A 193 -22.02 -15.75 -11.91
N ASN A 194 -22.82 -15.24 -12.81
CA ASN A 194 -23.74 -15.97 -13.64
C ASN A 194 -23.05 -16.20 -15.04
N HIS A 195 -23.40 -17.22 -15.81
CA HIS A 195 -22.66 -17.81 -16.97
C HIS A 195 -22.26 -16.87 -18.15
N PHE A 196 -21.21 -17.08 -18.97
CA PHE A 196 -20.07 -18.04 -19.04
C PHE A 196 -18.96 -17.46 -20.00
N PRO A 197 -17.65 -17.85 -19.96
CA PRO A 197 -16.57 -17.05 -20.60
C PRO A 197 -15.83 -17.64 -21.83
N ILE A 198 -15.19 -16.78 -22.66
CA ILE A 198 -14.20 -17.11 -23.74
C ILE A 198 -13.14 -15.96 -23.89
N CYS A 199 -11.89 -16.26 -24.30
CA CYS A 199 -10.81 -15.27 -24.57
C CYS A 199 -9.80 -15.70 -25.69
N PHE A 200 -8.90 -14.81 -26.17
CA PHE A 200 -7.87 -15.04 -27.24
C PHE A 200 -6.50 -14.31 -26.96
N LYS A 201 -5.48 -14.40 -27.85
CA LYS A 201 -4.02 -14.44 -27.50
C LYS A 201 -3.06 -13.83 -28.57
N HIS A 202 -1.86 -13.26 -28.23
CA HIS A 202 -0.50 -13.42 -28.90
C HIS A 202 0.63 -12.36 -28.60
N LEU A 203 1.83 -12.81 -28.15
CA LEU A 203 3.26 -12.43 -28.49
C LEU A 203 3.79 -10.94 -28.32
N LYS A 204 5.11 -10.52 -28.30
CA LYS A 204 6.49 -11.10 -28.18
C LYS A 204 7.64 -10.04 -27.92
N HIS A 205 8.78 -10.43 -27.29
CA HIS A 205 10.24 -10.07 -27.42
C HIS A 205 10.77 -8.62 -27.71
N ARG A 206 12.02 -8.14 -27.42
CA ARG A 206 13.26 -8.56 -26.66
C ARG A 206 14.23 -7.31 -26.56
N ASP A 207 14.91 -6.99 -25.44
CA ASP A 207 16.37 -7.16 -25.09
C ASP A 207 16.98 -5.89 -24.44
N ALA A 208 18.17 -5.99 -23.83
CA ALA A 208 18.45 -5.39 -22.50
C ALA A 208 19.86 -4.77 -22.31
N MET A 209 20.32 -4.63 -21.05
CA MET A 209 21.00 -3.42 -20.56
C MET A 209 22.12 -3.69 -19.48
N ASN A 210 22.96 -2.72 -19.07
CA ASN A 210 23.59 -2.74 -17.72
C ASN A 210 24.11 -1.39 -17.20
N GLU A 211 24.18 -0.35 -18.05
CA GLU A 211 24.54 1.01 -17.62
C GLU A 211 23.38 1.67 -16.80
N ALA A 212 22.99 1.14 -15.63
CA ALA A 212 21.60 1.22 -15.13
C ALA A 212 21.04 2.59 -14.69
N PHE A 213 21.77 3.34 -13.86
CA PHE A 213 21.31 4.64 -13.33
C PHE A 213 21.86 5.79 -14.18
N THR A 214 21.33 5.95 -15.40
CA THR A 214 21.59 7.12 -16.25
C THR A 214 20.28 7.74 -16.74
N ASN A 215 20.37 8.97 -17.26
CA ASN A 215 19.24 9.68 -17.86
C ASN A 215 18.62 8.87 -19.01
N GLU A 216 19.42 8.38 -19.96
CA GLU A 216 18.94 7.66 -21.15
C GLU A 216 18.06 6.45 -20.78
N LYS A 217 18.42 5.79 -19.68
CA LYS A 217 17.92 4.47 -19.29
C LYS A 217 16.62 4.54 -18.52
N TRP A 218 16.58 5.39 -17.51
CA TRP A 218 15.35 5.69 -16.80
C TRP A 218 14.37 6.44 -17.71
N SER A 219 14.84 7.24 -18.67
CA SER A 219 13.98 7.85 -19.69
C SER A 219 13.39 6.81 -20.65
N ALA A 220 14.16 5.81 -21.07
CA ALA A 220 13.64 4.69 -21.86
C ALA A 220 12.64 3.80 -21.10
N HIS A 221 12.79 3.67 -19.78
CA HIS A 221 11.88 2.90 -18.93
C HIS A 221 10.64 3.70 -18.46
N ALA A 222 10.65 5.03 -18.54
CA ALA A 222 9.68 5.92 -17.89
C ALA A 222 8.19 5.61 -18.20
N GLN A 223 7.85 5.32 -19.47
CA GLN A 223 6.47 5.02 -19.85
C GLN A 223 6.00 3.67 -19.28
N THR A 224 6.83 2.62 -19.38
CA THR A 224 6.54 1.29 -18.81
C THR A 224 6.45 1.35 -17.30
N TYR A 225 7.36 2.09 -16.65
CA TYR A 225 7.35 2.33 -15.22
C TYR A 225 6.05 3.01 -14.78
N LYS A 226 5.65 4.12 -15.42
CA LYS A 226 4.41 4.85 -15.10
C LYS A 226 3.18 3.93 -15.14
N ALA A 227 3.10 3.04 -16.14
CA ALA A 227 1.96 2.16 -16.34
C ALA A 227 1.74 1.15 -15.20
N VAL A 228 2.81 0.67 -14.53
CA VAL A 228 2.70 -0.32 -13.44
C VAL A 228 2.94 0.28 -12.05
N ALA A 229 3.90 1.21 -11.93
CA ALA A 229 4.35 1.74 -10.65
C ALA A 229 3.34 2.70 -10.02
N GLY A 230 2.37 3.22 -10.78
CA GLY A 230 1.29 4.03 -10.24
C GLY A 230 0.37 3.24 -9.30
N ALA A 231 0.01 2.01 -9.65
CA ALA A 231 -0.79 1.14 -8.79
C ALA A 231 -0.04 0.71 -7.52
N LEU A 232 1.28 0.52 -7.65
CA LEU A 232 2.19 0.07 -6.59
C LEU A 232 2.59 1.21 -5.64
N THR A 233 3.33 2.21 -6.15
CA THR A 233 4.07 3.18 -5.32
C THR A 233 3.23 4.35 -4.82
N THR A 234 2.08 4.65 -5.44
CA THR A 234 1.20 5.74 -4.98
C THR A 234 0.65 5.48 -3.59
N ARG A 235 0.44 4.21 -3.21
CA ARG A 235 -0.04 3.83 -1.87
C ARG A 235 0.88 4.37 -0.77
N TRP A 236 2.18 4.12 -0.89
CA TRP A 236 3.17 4.63 0.05
C TRP A 236 3.40 6.14 -0.04
N ALA A 237 3.15 6.77 -1.20
CA ALA A 237 3.13 8.24 -1.28
C ALA A 237 1.97 8.82 -0.45
N THR A 238 0.77 8.24 -0.54
CA THR A 238 -0.38 8.63 0.29
C THR A 238 -0.10 8.37 1.77
N ASP A 239 0.36 7.16 2.14
CA ASP A 239 0.71 6.79 3.51
C ASP A 239 1.73 7.74 4.12
N ALA A 240 2.87 7.96 3.45
CA ALA A 240 3.95 8.78 3.97
C ALA A 240 3.52 10.23 4.19
N LEU A 241 2.67 10.78 3.32
CA LEU A 241 2.11 12.12 3.47
C LEU A 241 1.03 12.23 4.53
N GLN A 242 0.28 11.15 4.81
CA GLN A 242 -0.66 11.06 5.92
C GLN A 242 0.08 10.92 7.25
N VAL A 243 1.10 10.07 7.32
CA VAL A 243 2.02 9.91 8.45
C VAL A 243 2.76 11.21 8.76
N ALA A 244 3.21 11.94 7.74
CA ALA A 244 3.86 13.24 7.88
C ALA A 244 2.91 14.40 8.19
N HIS A 245 1.58 14.21 8.10
CA HIS A 245 0.61 15.31 8.04
C HIS A 245 0.70 16.28 9.23
N HIS A 246 0.73 15.74 10.45
CA HIS A 246 0.83 16.52 11.69
C HIS A 246 2.17 17.25 11.87
N GLN A 247 3.20 16.88 11.11
CA GLN A 247 4.48 17.59 11.09
C GLN A 247 4.56 18.60 9.94
N ILE A 248 3.84 18.37 8.84
CA ILE A 248 3.73 19.30 7.70
C ILE A 248 2.81 20.48 8.05
N LEU A 249 1.69 20.26 8.74
CA LEU A 249 0.72 21.33 9.07
C LEU A 249 1.34 22.49 9.89
N PRO A 250 2.13 22.28 10.97
CA PRO A 250 2.77 23.37 11.70
C PRO A 250 3.79 24.14 10.84
N LEU A 251 4.49 23.46 9.92
CA LEU A 251 5.41 24.11 8.99
C LEU A 251 4.64 24.98 7.97
N LEU A 252 3.53 24.49 7.42
CA LEU A 252 2.64 25.28 6.56
C LEU A 252 2.10 26.52 7.29
N ALA A 253 1.65 26.37 8.54
CA ALA A 253 1.14 27.48 9.35
C ALA A 253 2.21 28.52 9.70
N LYS A 254 3.41 28.06 10.09
CA LYS A 254 4.56 28.92 10.41
C LYS A 254 5.02 29.74 9.20
N HIS A 255 4.95 29.16 8.01
CA HIS A 255 5.25 29.84 6.74
C HIS A 255 3.99 30.37 6.04
N SER A 256 2.98 30.85 6.78
CA SER A 256 1.85 31.56 6.18
C SER A 256 2.27 32.87 5.49
N THR A 257 3.36 33.51 5.95
CA THR A 257 3.92 34.75 5.40
C THR A 257 5.18 34.55 4.54
N GLU A 258 5.67 33.32 4.39
CA GLU A 258 6.89 32.98 3.64
C GLU A 258 6.60 31.87 2.64
N THR A 259 7.44 31.69 1.62
CA THR A 259 7.26 30.57 0.69
C THR A 259 7.51 29.22 1.37
N PHE A 260 6.47 28.39 1.51
CA PHE A 260 6.61 26.99 1.87
C PHE A 260 7.10 26.20 0.65
N HIS A 261 8.18 25.45 0.81
CA HIS A 261 8.80 24.71 -0.30
C HIS A 261 8.92 23.21 -0.01
N PHE A 262 8.21 22.41 -0.82
CA PHE A 262 8.37 20.96 -0.93
C PHE A 262 9.34 20.61 -2.08
N LEU A 263 10.33 19.77 -1.81
CA LEU A 263 11.27 19.24 -2.80
C LEU A 263 11.06 17.72 -2.92
N ASP A 264 10.55 17.24 -4.05
CA ASP A 264 10.39 15.82 -4.36
C ASP A 264 11.64 15.33 -5.11
N VAL A 265 12.41 14.41 -4.51
CA VAL A 265 13.71 13.93 -5.00
C VAL A 265 13.61 12.51 -5.52
N GLY A 266 13.97 12.31 -6.80
CA GLY A 266 13.65 11.07 -7.51
C GLY A 266 12.14 10.94 -7.71
N CYS A 267 11.51 12.02 -8.16
CA CYS A 267 10.05 12.13 -8.27
C CYS A 267 9.43 11.15 -9.28
N GLY A 268 10.25 10.56 -10.18
CA GLY A 268 9.80 9.71 -11.26
C GLY A 268 8.72 10.42 -12.11
N PRO A 269 7.63 9.72 -12.48
CA PRO A 269 6.52 10.33 -13.21
C PRO A 269 5.60 11.20 -12.32
N GLY A 270 5.97 11.47 -11.07
CA GLY A 270 5.33 12.47 -10.21
C GLY A 270 4.40 11.97 -9.11
N PHE A 271 4.37 10.67 -8.77
CA PHE A 271 3.38 10.13 -7.83
C PHE A 271 3.35 10.84 -6.46
N LEU A 272 4.51 11.10 -5.86
CA LEU A 272 4.59 11.83 -4.58
C LEU A 272 4.21 13.30 -4.73
N THR A 273 4.71 13.98 -5.77
CA THR A 273 4.27 15.33 -6.16
C THR A 273 2.75 15.44 -6.26
N PHE A 274 2.07 14.52 -6.96
CA PHE A 274 0.61 14.58 -7.15
C PHE A 274 -0.17 14.32 -5.87
N GLU A 275 0.24 13.37 -5.04
CA GLU A 275 -0.40 13.15 -3.73
C GLU A 275 -0.18 14.33 -2.78
N PHE A 276 1.00 14.97 -2.82
CA PHE A 276 1.26 16.21 -2.09
C PHE A 276 0.34 17.35 -2.58
N MET A 277 0.20 17.52 -3.89
CA MET A 277 -0.73 18.50 -4.47
C MET A 277 -2.17 18.23 -4.03
N ARG A 278 -2.68 17.00 -4.16
CA ARG A 278 -4.05 16.63 -3.78
C ARG A 278 -4.35 16.87 -2.31
N ARG A 279 -3.37 16.59 -1.43
CA ARG A 279 -3.54 16.73 0.02
C ARG A 279 -3.45 18.19 0.48
N TYR A 280 -2.52 18.96 -0.08
CA TYR A 280 -2.24 20.31 0.41
C TYR A 280 -2.84 21.40 -0.48
N LEU A 281 -2.68 21.37 -1.80
CA LEU A 281 -3.25 22.35 -2.75
C LEU A 281 -4.76 22.11 -2.98
N ASN A 282 -5.55 22.25 -1.93
CA ASN A 282 -7.00 22.47 -2.06
C ASN A 282 -7.27 23.97 -2.35
N ASN A 283 -8.52 24.30 -2.73
CA ASN A 283 -8.93 25.64 -3.21
C ASN A 283 -8.89 26.78 -2.15
N GLN A 284 -8.14 26.62 -1.06
CA GLN A 284 -7.84 27.70 -0.11
C GLN A 284 -6.59 28.48 -0.54
N ASP A 285 -6.32 29.58 0.16
CA ASP A 285 -5.39 30.65 -0.27
C ASP A 285 -3.90 30.28 -0.10
N GLN A 286 -3.45 29.21 -0.78
CA GLN A 286 -2.09 28.70 -0.73
C GLN A 286 -1.17 29.36 -1.75
N THR A 287 -1.27 30.69 -1.87
CA THR A 287 -0.42 31.52 -2.75
C THR A 287 1.08 31.29 -2.51
N ASN A 288 1.47 31.03 -1.25
CA ASN A 288 2.86 30.85 -0.84
C ASN A 288 3.41 29.40 -0.91
N LEU A 289 2.64 28.40 -1.34
CA LEU A 289 3.16 27.04 -1.54
C LEU A 289 3.86 26.90 -2.90
N ARG A 290 5.06 26.30 -2.94
CA ARG A 290 5.73 25.82 -4.16
C ARG A 290 6.25 24.39 -4.04
N ILE A 291 6.34 23.69 -5.17
CA ILE A 291 6.88 22.35 -5.31
C ILE A 291 8.02 22.38 -6.33
N THR A 292 9.14 21.74 -6.00
CA THR A 292 10.18 21.39 -6.98
C THR A 292 10.26 19.88 -7.08
N ALA A 293 10.01 19.34 -8.27
CA ALA A 293 10.06 17.91 -8.55
C ALA A 293 11.32 17.60 -9.35
N THR A 294 12.16 16.69 -8.85
CA THR A 294 13.49 16.45 -9.43
C THR A 294 13.76 14.97 -9.66
N ASP A 295 14.40 14.69 -10.78
CA ASP A 295 14.78 13.34 -11.18
C ASP A 295 16.06 13.40 -12.03
N LEU A 296 16.78 12.29 -12.14
CA LEU A 296 17.92 12.15 -13.05
C LEU A 296 17.46 12.04 -14.51
N SER A 297 16.23 11.53 -14.72
CA SER A 297 15.64 11.25 -16.02
C SER A 297 14.74 12.37 -16.52
N ASP A 298 15.05 12.89 -17.72
CA ASP A 298 14.17 13.82 -18.43
C ASP A 298 12.84 13.15 -18.82
N GLY A 299 12.87 11.88 -19.25
CA GLY A 299 11.67 11.12 -19.60
C GLY A 299 10.70 10.93 -18.43
N MET A 300 11.21 10.77 -17.20
CA MET A 300 10.39 10.77 -15.98
C MET A 300 9.74 12.14 -15.75
N LEU A 301 10.51 13.23 -15.87
CA LEU A 301 9.99 14.59 -15.73
C LEU A 301 9.00 14.95 -16.83
N ASP A 302 9.16 14.44 -18.05
CA ASP A 302 8.19 14.63 -19.14
C ASP A 302 6.89 13.87 -18.90
N GLN A 303 6.95 12.66 -18.33
CA GLN A 303 5.76 11.95 -17.86
C GLN A 303 5.03 12.70 -16.74
N LEU A 304 5.76 13.37 -15.85
CA LEU A 304 5.18 14.25 -14.83
C LEU A 304 4.49 15.46 -15.47
N LYS A 305 5.18 16.21 -16.34
CA LYS A 305 4.64 17.39 -17.05
C LYS A 305 3.38 17.04 -17.85
N GLN A 306 3.39 15.92 -18.56
CA GLN A 306 2.24 15.45 -19.33
C GLN A 306 1.03 15.18 -18.42
N THR A 307 1.22 14.41 -17.34
CA THR A 307 0.15 14.10 -16.38
C THR A 307 -0.40 15.36 -15.72
N LEU A 308 0.48 16.33 -15.41
CA LEU A 308 0.12 17.62 -14.83
C LEU A 308 -0.69 18.52 -15.79
N GLN A 309 -0.55 18.34 -17.11
CA GLN A 309 -1.35 19.04 -18.11
C GLN A 309 -2.71 18.35 -18.36
N GLU A 310 -2.72 17.02 -18.33
CA GLU A 310 -3.88 16.16 -18.64
C GLU A 310 -4.86 16.01 -17.47
N ASP A 311 -4.39 15.95 -16.22
CA ASP A 311 -5.24 15.82 -15.03
C ASP A 311 -5.94 17.15 -14.72
N SER A 312 -7.26 17.18 -14.92
CA SER A 312 -8.12 18.37 -14.75
C SER A 312 -8.27 18.87 -13.31
N MET A 313 -7.86 18.08 -12.31
CA MET A 313 -7.82 18.53 -10.91
C MET A 313 -6.45 19.16 -10.57
N LEU A 314 -5.37 18.70 -11.23
CA LEU A 314 -4.00 19.15 -10.97
C LEU A 314 -3.56 20.32 -11.85
N ASN A 315 -4.06 20.43 -13.09
CA ASN A 315 -3.56 21.40 -14.06
C ASN A 315 -3.71 22.88 -13.64
N GLN A 316 -4.75 23.21 -12.88
CA GLN A 316 -4.95 24.53 -12.27
C GLN A 316 -3.81 24.93 -11.31
N PHE A 317 -3.09 23.93 -10.77
CA PHE A 317 -1.96 24.11 -9.87
C PHE A 317 -0.59 23.92 -10.57
N ALA A 318 -0.55 23.76 -11.90
CA ALA A 318 0.70 23.50 -12.62
C ALA A 318 1.76 24.60 -12.41
N SER A 319 1.34 25.85 -12.22
CA SER A 319 2.21 26.98 -11.88
C SER A 319 2.92 26.86 -10.52
N LYS A 320 2.50 25.93 -9.66
CA LYS A 320 3.14 25.63 -8.37
C LYS A 320 4.28 24.63 -8.48
N VAL A 321 4.40 23.90 -9.60
CA VAL A 321 5.36 22.81 -9.78
C VAL A 321 6.48 23.24 -10.73
N THR A 322 7.73 23.13 -10.28
CA THR A 322 8.92 23.30 -11.12
C THR A 322 9.63 21.96 -11.27
N THR A 323 9.70 21.41 -12.47
CA THR A 323 10.49 20.20 -12.77
C THR A 323 11.95 20.56 -13.02
N VAL A 324 12.90 19.89 -12.37
CA VAL A 324 14.34 20.11 -12.55
C VAL A 324 15.09 18.79 -12.68
N GLN A 325 15.75 18.56 -13.82
CA GLN A 325 16.65 17.41 -13.98
C GLN A 325 17.87 17.58 -13.08
N MET A 326 18.09 16.66 -12.13
CA MET A 326 19.10 16.79 -11.08
C MET A 326 19.46 15.45 -10.45
N ASP A 327 20.74 15.23 -10.14
CA ASP A 327 21.18 14.06 -9.36
C ASP A 327 20.84 14.24 -7.87
N GLY A 328 20.02 13.32 -7.35
CA GLY A 328 19.59 13.29 -5.95
C GLY A 328 20.71 12.97 -4.95
N LEU A 329 21.88 12.51 -5.40
CA LEU A 329 23.08 12.32 -4.57
C LEU A 329 23.86 13.62 -4.29
N VAL A 330 23.47 14.74 -4.91
CA VAL A 330 24.15 16.05 -4.72
C VAL A 330 23.19 17.22 -4.50
N LEU A 331 22.03 17.22 -5.16
CA LEU A 331 21.05 18.32 -5.16
C LEU A 331 21.69 19.70 -5.46
N ASP A 332 22.61 19.73 -6.43
CA ASP A 332 23.51 20.85 -6.73
C ASP A 332 22.81 22.13 -7.18
N LYS A 333 21.60 22.02 -7.75
CA LYS A 333 20.75 23.16 -8.15
C LYS A 333 19.81 23.65 -7.05
N VAL A 334 19.97 23.18 -5.81
CA VAL A 334 19.18 23.59 -4.64
C VAL A 334 20.09 24.15 -3.56
N GLU A 335 19.79 25.38 -3.14
CA GLU A 335 20.53 26.09 -2.10
C GLU A 335 20.44 25.41 -0.74
N SER A 336 21.48 25.56 0.06
CA SER A 336 21.50 25.07 1.44
C SER A 336 20.49 25.84 2.30
N ASN A 337 19.84 25.17 3.26
CA ASN A 337 18.85 25.77 4.16
C ASN A 337 17.66 26.47 3.44
N SER A 338 17.24 25.99 2.27
CA SER A 338 16.25 26.66 1.43
C SER A 338 14.87 25.99 1.38
N VAL A 339 14.78 24.68 1.65
CA VAL A 339 13.53 23.90 1.51
C VAL A 339 12.93 23.55 2.87
N ASN A 340 11.59 23.49 2.95
CA ASN A 340 10.88 23.17 4.20
C ASN A 340 10.73 21.65 4.40
N VAL A 341 10.46 20.93 3.31
CA VAL A 341 10.23 19.49 3.33
C VAL A 341 10.90 18.86 2.11
N VAL A 342 11.63 17.76 2.32
CA VAL A 342 12.17 16.91 1.27
C VAL A 342 11.36 15.61 1.25
N GLY A 343 10.72 15.32 0.12
CA GLY A 343 10.06 14.06 -0.18
C GLY A 343 10.95 13.15 -1.03
N SER A 344 10.87 11.83 -0.86
CA SER A 344 11.37 10.86 -1.85
C SER A 344 10.65 9.53 -1.72
N ASN A 345 9.76 9.21 -2.68
CA ASN A 345 9.01 7.96 -2.68
C ASN A 345 9.79 6.88 -3.44
N PHE A 346 10.44 5.96 -2.73
CA PHE A 346 11.31 4.91 -3.26
C PHE A 346 12.52 5.38 -4.11
N GLY A 347 12.88 6.67 -4.05
CA GLY A 347 14.04 7.23 -4.75
C GLY A 347 15.34 7.09 -3.96
N LEU A 348 15.56 7.97 -2.98
CA LEU A 348 16.83 8.06 -2.22
C LEU A 348 17.28 6.72 -1.61
N GLY A 349 16.35 5.88 -1.16
CA GLY A 349 16.65 4.58 -0.55
C GLY A 349 17.28 3.55 -1.49
N ILE A 350 17.11 3.67 -2.81
CA ILE A 350 17.69 2.75 -3.81
C ILE A 350 18.92 3.32 -4.53
N PHE A 351 19.30 4.58 -4.25
CA PHE A 351 20.45 5.18 -4.93
C PHE A 351 21.78 4.51 -4.54
N PRO A 352 22.71 4.34 -5.49
CA PRO A 352 24.07 3.91 -5.17
C PRO A 352 24.72 4.97 -4.27
N THR A 353 25.36 4.56 -3.17
CA THR A 353 25.94 5.49 -2.17
C THR A 353 24.92 6.47 -1.55
N ARG A 354 23.69 6.03 -1.30
CA ARG A 354 22.57 6.81 -0.69
C ARG A 354 22.92 7.70 0.51
N SER A 355 23.98 7.39 1.28
CA SER A 355 24.51 8.27 2.34
C SER A 355 24.88 9.68 1.84
N ARG A 356 25.30 9.82 0.58
CA ARG A 356 25.46 11.13 -0.09
C ARG A 356 24.14 11.84 -0.33
N GLY A 357 23.10 11.09 -0.73
CA GLY A 357 21.73 11.59 -0.86
C GLY A 357 21.14 12.06 0.47
N TRP A 358 21.37 11.32 1.57
CA TRP A 358 21.01 11.75 2.92
C TRP A 358 21.70 13.07 3.29
N ALA A 359 23.02 13.17 3.09
CA ALA A 359 23.76 14.40 3.35
C ALA A 359 23.30 15.59 2.48
N ALA A 360 22.96 15.34 1.21
CA ALA A 360 22.42 16.35 0.31
C ALA A 360 21.04 16.84 0.76
N ALA A 361 20.14 15.92 1.12
CA ALA A 361 18.81 16.24 1.66
C ALA A 361 18.92 17.05 2.97
N HIS A 362 19.80 16.64 3.88
CA HIS A 362 20.10 17.36 5.11
C HIS A 362 20.63 18.77 4.83
N ARG A 363 21.53 18.94 3.84
CA ARG A 363 22.07 20.26 3.45
C ARG A 363 20.95 21.23 3.00
N VAL A 364 20.03 20.79 2.14
CA VAL A 364 19.04 21.69 1.52
C VAL A 364 17.87 22.06 2.44
N LEU A 365 17.55 21.20 3.43
CA LEU A 365 16.51 21.47 4.43
C LEU A 365 16.85 22.68 5.32
N LYS A 366 15.85 23.48 5.68
CA LYS A 366 15.91 24.48 6.78
C LYS A 366 16.13 23.78 8.13
N ASP A 367 16.60 24.50 9.15
CA ASP A 367 17.00 23.94 10.46
C ASP A 367 15.85 23.28 11.27
N ASP A 368 14.60 23.50 10.85
CA ASP A 368 13.38 22.83 11.32
C ASP A 368 12.67 22.06 10.19
N GLY A 369 13.42 21.67 9.17
CA GLY A 369 12.91 20.97 8.00
C GLY A 369 12.58 19.49 8.25
N LEU A 370 11.68 18.95 7.43
CA LEU A 370 11.26 17.54 7.51
C LEU A 370 11.75 16.76 6.28
N LEU A 371 12.41 15.63 6.52
CA LEU A 371 12.59 14.57 5.53
C LEU A 371 11.42 13.59 5.62
N VAL A 372 10.83 13.25 4.47
CA VAL A 372 9.79 12.23 4.29
C VAL A 372 10.24 11.30 3.17
N ILE A 373 10.58 10.06 3.49
CA ILE A 373 11.00 9.07 2.48
C ILE A 373 10.23 7.77 2.61
N THR A 374 10.20 6.99 1.54
CA THR A 374 9.76 5.60 1.57
C THR A 374 10.86 4.67 1.07
N ALA A 375 10.93 3.48 1.68
CA ALA A 375 11.90 2.45 1.34
C ALA A 375 11.28 1.07 1.53
N TRP A 376 11.44 0.18 0.56
CA TRP A 376 10.87 -1.18 0.59
C TRP A 376 11.33 -1.98 1.82
N ASP A 377 10.52 -2.90 2.32
CA ASP A 377 10.96 -3.92 3.27
C ASP A 377 11.75 -5.01 2.52
N GLU A 378 12.71 -5.66 3.17
CA GLU A 378 13.47 -6.79 2.61
C GLU A 378 12.53 -7.96 2.20
N LYS A 379 11.39 -8.09 2.89
CA LYS A 379 10.35 -9.11 2.68
C LYS A 379 9.30 -8.70 1.65
N SER A 380 9.41 -7.50 1.07
CA SER A 380 8.53 -7.06 0.00
C SER A 380 8.74 -7.94 -1.24
N ALA A 381 7.65 -8.35 -1.89
CA ALA A 381 7.69 -9.33 -2.97
C ALA A 381 8.73 -8.99 -4.05
N ASN A 382 8.82 -7.72 -4.48
CA ASN A 382 9.83 -7.29 -5.45
C ASN A 382 11.27 -7.63 -5.04
N PHE A 383 11.64 -7.47 -3.78
CA PHE A 383 13.00 -7.82 -3.32
C PHE A 383 13.21 -9.32 -3.24
N GLY A 384 12.23 -10.08 -2.74
CA GLY A 384 12.28 -11.55 -2.77
C GLY A 384 12.45 -12.12 -4.19
N TRP A 385 11.83 -11.50 -5.19
CA TRP A 385 11.99 -11.89 -6.60
C TRP A 385 13.40 -11.60 -7.11
N PHE A 386 13.91 -10.40 -6.87
CA PHE A 386 15.23 -9.98 -7.33
C PHE A 386 16.38 -10.69 -6.60
N ASP A 387 16.21 -11.04 -5.34
CA ASP A 387 17.12 -11.89 -4.58
C ASP A 387 17.14 -13.31 -5.16
N GLY A 388 15.99 -13.91 -5.47
CA GLY A 388 15.92 -15.23 -6.13
C GLY A 388 16.57 -15.24 -7.52
N ILE A 389 16.50 -14.16 -8.28
CA ILE A 389 17.23 -14.02 -9.55
C ILE A 389 18.74 -13.88 -9.31
N ALA A 390 19.17 -13.19 -8.25
CA ALA A 390 20.57 -13.11 -7.86
C ALA A 390 21.14 -14.47 -7.42
N GLU A 391 20.35 -15.30 -6.71
CA GLU A 391 20.71 -16.69 -6.40
C GLU A 391 20.92 -17.52 -7.67
N LEU A 392 19.99 -17.44 -8.64
CA LEU A 392 20.14 -18.11 -9.94
C LEU A 392 21.38 -17.63 -10.71
N TYR A 393 21.64 -16.32 -10.71
CA TYR A 393 22.83 -15.72 -11.34
C TYR A 393 24.15 -16.20 -10.71
N ASN A 394 24.17 -16.37 -9.39
CA ASN A 394 25.31 -16.89 -8.66
C ASN A 394 25.51 -18.39 -8.91
N ALA A 395 24.43 -19.18 -8.95
CA ALA A 395 24.47 -20.61 -9.28
C ALA A 395 24.90 -20.87 -10.74
N ALA A 396 24.71 -19.91 -11.65
CA ALA A 396 25.21 -19.96 -13.03
C ALA A 396 26.67 -19.48 -13.20
N GLY A 397 27.30 -18.98 -12.14
CA GLY A 397 28.71 -18.57 -12.13
C GLY A 397 29.69 -19.75 -12.20
N LYS A 398 30.93 -19.45 -12.56
CA LYS A 398 32.05 -20.41 -12.61
C LYS A 398 33.02 -20.16 -11.45
N ASP A 399 33.92 -21.10 -11.20
CA ASP A 399 35.00 -20.91 -10.21
C ASP A 399 35.82 -19.64 -10.51
N GLY A 400 35.83 -18.71 -9.56
CA GLY A 400 36.50 -17.40 -9.68
C GLY A 400 35.62 -16.24 -10.14
N ASP A 401 34.36 -16.48 -10.53
CA ASP A 401 33.38 -15.42 -10.74
C ASP A 401 33.02 -14.73 -9.41
N GLU A 402 32.99 -13.39 -9.40
CA GLU A 402 32.49 -12.66 -8.23
C GLU A 402 30.97 -12.90 -8.08
N PRO A 403 30.49 -13.25 -6.86
CA PRO A 403 29.07 -13.41 -6.59
C PRO A 403 28.39 -12.04 -6.47
N MET A 404 27.18 -11.92 -7.01
CA MET A 404 26.34 -10.76 -6.77
C MET A 404 25.71 -10.87 -5.37
N PRO A 405 25.85 -9.86 -4.49
CA PRO A 405 25.07 -9.84 -3.25
C PRO A 405 23.57 -9.67 -3.56
N PRO A 406 22.67 -10.28 -2.78
CA PRO A 406 21.23 -10.08 -2.92
C PRO A 406 20.86 -8.59 -2.92
N PRO A 407 20.07 -8.11 -3.90
CA PRO A 407 19.61 -6.72 -3.95
C PRO A 407 19.02 -6.17 -2.64
N SER A 408 18.33 -6.99 -1.85
CA SER A 408 17.86 -6.60 -0.51
C SER A 408 19.02 -6.19 0.42
N LEU A 409 20.14 -6.91 0.40
CA LEU A 409 21.30 -6.57 1.24
C LEU A 409 22.00 -5.29 0.77
N ILE A 410 21.76 -4.81 -0.45
CA ILE A 410 22.36 -3.57 -0.99
C ILE A 410 21.46 -2.35 -0.74
N ALA A 411 20.16 -2.47 -1.02
CA ALA A 411 19.19 -1.38 -0.99
C ALA A 411 18.86 -0.88 0.43
N GLY A 412 18.15 0.25 0.54
CA GLY A 412 17.71 0.81 1.83
C GLY A 412 16.57 0.04 2.50
N THR A 413 16.58 -1.30 2.46
CA THR A 413 15.50 -2.16 2.97
C THR A 413 15.63 -2.55 4.44
N ASP A 414 16.84 -2.54 4.99
CA ASP A 414 17.08 -2.68 6.42
C ASP A 414 16.80 -1.34 7.12
N LYS A 415 15.71 -1.31 7.90
CA LYS A 415 15.28 -0.13 8.66
C LYS A 415 16.30 0.35 9.70
N GLU A 416 17.03 -0.56 10.35
CA GLU A 416 18.03 -0.18 11.35
C GLU A 416 19.27 0.41 10.70
N ARG A 417 19.66 -0.13 9.54
CA ARG A 417 20.73 0.44 8.72
C ARG A 417 20.35 1.83 8.22
N VAL A 418 19.16 2.01 7.62
CA VAL A 418 18.72 3.33 7.14
C VAL A 418 18.62 4.34 8.28
N LEU A 419 18.11 3.94 9.45
CA LEU A 419 18.08 4.76 10.66
C LEU A 419 19.49 5.24 11.07
N LYS A 420 20.47 4.33 11.15
CA LYS A 420 21.87 4.65 11.48
C LYS A 420 22.51 5.55 10.41
N GLU A 421 22.22 5.34 9.13
CA GLU A 421 22.70 6.17 8.02
C GLU A 421 22.12 7.60 8.05
N LEU A 422 20.83 7.75 8.39
CA LEU A 422 20.18 9.06 8.54
C LEU A 422 20.76 9.83 9.73
N GLN A 423 20.93 9.16 10.87
CA GLN A 423 21.61 9.75 12.04
C GLN A 423 23.04 10.19 11.71
N ALA A 424 23.80 9.37 10.99
CA ALA A 424 25.15 9.70 10.54
C ALA A 424 25.19 10.89 9.54
N ALA A 425 24.11 11.14 8.82
CA ALA A 425 23.95 12.31 7.96
C ALA A 425 23.50 13.59 8.71
N GLY A 426 23.25 13.50 10.03
CA GLY A 426 22.87 14.62 10.90
C GLY A 426 21.40 14.68 11.29
N PHE A 427 20.55 13.80 10.75
CA PHE A 427 19.12 13.80 11.05
C PHE A 427 18.83 13.33 12.49
N ARG A 428 17.84 13.99 13.12
CA ARG A 428 17.29 13.65 14.44
C ARG A 428 15.82 13.24 14.36
N ASP A 429 15.26 12.78 15.47
CA ASP A 429 13.86 12.37 15.61
C ASP A 429 13.40 11.37 14.52
N VAL A 430 14.26 10.40 14.20
CA VAL A 430 14.03 9.44 13.11
C VAL A 430 12.96 8.44 13.52
N LYS A 431 11.83 8.49 12.81
CA LYS A 431 10.62 7.67 13.04
C LYS A 431 10.33 6.83 11.80
N VAL A 432 10.19 5.52 12.00
CA VAL A 432 9.97 4.52 10.95
C VAL A 432 8.60 3.88 11.16
N TYR A 433 7.77 3.92 10.12
CA TYR A 433 6.41 3.41 10.11
C TYR A 433 6.29 2.34 9.01
N HIS A 434 5.94 1.11 9.37
CA HIS A 434 5.85 -0.02 8.46
C HIS A 434 4.43 -0.22 7.95
N THR A 435 4.21 -0.13 6.63
CA THR A 435 2.90 -0.38 6.01
C THR A 435 3.01 -1.43 4.89
N ALA A 436 2.04 -2.35 4.89
CA ALA A 436 1.93 -3.42 3.89
C ALA A 436 0.62 -3.25 3.10
N HIS A 437 0.65 -3.61 1.80
CA HIS A 437 -0.53 -3.58 0.93
C HIS A 437 -0.51 -4.74 -0.06
N THR A 438 -1.65 -5.40 -0.23
CA THR A 438 -1.91 -6.24 -1.41
C THR A 438 -2.19 -5.35 -2.62
N ILE A 439 -1.39 -5.48 -3.67
CA ILE A 439 -1.59 -4.79 -4.95
C ILE A 439 -2.26 -5.74 -5.94
N VAL A 440 -3.29 -5.25 -6.61
CA VAL A 440 -4.01 -5.95 -7.67
C VAL A 440 -3.35 -5.59 -9.01
N PHE A 441 -2.78 -6.58 -9.69
CA PHE A 441 -2.28 -6.45 -11.06
C PHE A 441 -3.26 -7.09 -12.04
N ASP A 442 -4.03 -6.26 -12.74
CA ASP A 442 -4.93 -6.71 -13.82
C ASP A 442 -4.15 -7.11 -15.09
N ASP A 443 -2.93 -6.59 -15.26
CA ASP A 443 -1.98 -7.01 -16.30
C ASP A 443 -0.67 -7.54 -15.67
N PRO A 444 -0.61 -8.83 -15.31
CA PRO A 444 0.63 -9.44 -14.80
C PRO A 444 1.72 -9.53 -15.88
N LYS A 445 1.38 -9.48 -17.18
CA LYS A 445 2.37 -9.44 -18.27
C LYS A 445 3.04 -8.07 -18.33
N GLY A 446 2.29 -7.00 -18.12
CA GLY A 446 2.80 -5.65 -17.93
C GLY A 446 3.77 -5.57 -16.75
N MET A 447 3.46 -6.20 -15.61
CA MET A 447 4.38 -6.28 -14.47
C MET A 447 5.64 -7.11 -14.78
N LEU A 448 5.50 -8.26 -15.47
CA LEU A 448 6.64 -9.05 -15.93
C LEU A 448 7.53 -8.25 -16.91
N GLN A 449 6.92 -7.56 -17.88
CA GLN A 449 7.62 -6.69 -18.84
C GLN A 449 8.31 -5.50 -18.15
N ALA A 450 7.68 -4.90 -17.13
CA ALA A 450 8.28 -3.84 -16.34
C ALA A 450 9.50 -4.34 -15.57
N ASN A 451 9.44 -5.52 -14.95
CA ASN A 451 10.63 -6.13 -14.34
C ASN A 451 11.69 -6.47 -15.41
N MET A 452 11.32 -7.06 -16.54
CA MET A 452 12.27 -7.39 -17.62
C MET A 452 12.89 -6.17 -18.33
N SER A 453 12.27 -4.99 -18.23
CA SER A 453 12.80 -3.71 -18.73
C SER A 453 13.37 -2.81 -17.64
N ASN A 454 13.30 -3.23 -16.37
CA ASN A 454 13.92 -2.52 -15.27
C ASN A 454 15.44 -2.50 -15.48
N PRO A 455 16.09 -1.33 -15.37
CA PRO A 455 17.54 -1.24 -15.50
C PRO A 455 18.33 -2.26 -14.66
N ALA A 456 17.91 -2.53 -13.42
CA ALA A 456 18.60 -3.45 -12.52
C ALA A 456 18.63 -4.91 -13.02
N THR A 457 17.57 -5.36 -13.71
CA THR A 457 17.41 -6.75 -14.20
C THR A 457 18.51 -7.18 -15.13
N SER A 458 19.18 -6.24 -15.76
CA SER A 458 19.93 -6.54 -16.96
C SER A 458 21.38 -6.94 -16.67
N LYS A 459 21.89 -6.68 -15.45
CA LYS A 459 23.09 -7.35 -14.92
C LYS A 459 22.95 -8.87 -14.95
N PHE A 460 21.76 -9.39 -14.64
CA PHE A 460 21.52 -10.83 -14.58
C PHE A 460 21.70 -11.51 -15.94
N LEU A 461 21.50 -10.77 -17.05
CA LEU A 461 21.63 -11.29 -18.41
C LEU A 461 23.08 -11.52 -18.86
N GLU A 462 24.07 -11.18 -18.03
CA GLU A 462 25.46 -11.60 -18.24
C GLU A 462 25.67 -13.11 -17.99
N ARG A 463 24.81 -13.76 -17.18
CA ARG A 463 24.91 -15.20 -16.85
C ARG A 463 23.61 -15.99 -17.06
N LEU A 464 22.46 -15.32 -17.04
CA LEU A 464 21.13 -15.94 -17.26
C LEU A 464 20.58 -15.59 -18.65
N THR A 465 19.81 -16.50 -19.25
CA THR A 465 18.98 -16.13 -20.39
C THR A 465 17.71 -15.41 -19.92
N LYS A 466 17.07 -14.67 -20.81
CA LYS A 466 15.77 -14.03 -20.52
C LYS A 466 14.72 -15.01 -20.08
N GLU A 467 14.67 -16.16 -20.73
CA GLU A 467 13.69 -17.20 -20.50
C GLU A 467 13.85 -17.79 -19.08
N GLN A 468 15.08 -17.80 -18.53
CA GLN A 468 15.32 -18.14 -17.12
C GLN A 468 14.78 -17.05 -16.17
N ILE A 469 15.04 -15.76 -16.44
CA ILE A 469 14.56 -14.65 -15.60
C ILE A 469 13.03 -14.52 -15.67
N GLU A 470 12.44 -14.59 -16.86
CA GLU A 470 10.99 -14.54 -17.08
C GLU A 470 10.27 -15.70 -16.36
N SER A 471 10.85 -16.91 -16.41
CA SER A 471 10.34 -18.07 -15.69
C SER A 471 10.44 -17.91 -14.17
N ALA A 472 11.57 -17.39 -13.66
CA ALA A 472 11.76 -17.14 -12.23
C ALA A 472 10.79 -16.08 -11.69
N LEU A 473 10.68 -14.93 -12.37
CA LEU A 473 9.72 -13.86 -12.03
C LEU A 473 8.28 -14.39 -12.04
N THR A 474 7.90 -15.15 -13.07
CA THR A 474 6.58 -15.79 -13.16
C THR A 474 6.32 -16.71 -11.97
N ALA A 475 7.26 -17.61 -11.65
CA ALA A 475 7.11 -18.56 -10.55
C ALA A 475 6.96 -17.85 -9.19
N CYS A 476 7.69 -16.75 -8.96
CA CYS A 476 7.53 -15.95 -7.75
C CYS A 476 6.18 -15.21 -7.72
N MET A 477 5.75 -14.60 -8.84
CA MET A 477 4.45 -13.93 -8.92
C MET A 477 3.27 -14.88 -8.69
N GLU A 478 3.31 -16.10 -9.23
CA GLU A 478 2.28 -17.12 -8.97
C GLU A 478 2.28 -17.53 -7.50
N LYS A 479 3.45 -17.86 -6.93
CA LYS A 479 3.60 -18.23 -5.50
C LYS A 479 3.02 -17.17 -4.56
N ASP A 480 3.31 -15.89 -4.81
CA ASP A 480 2.82 -14.78 -3.97
C ASP A 480 1.32 -14.48 -4.21
N THR A 481 0.77 -14.91 -5.35
CA THR A 481 -0.67 -14.84 -5.65
C THR A 481 -1.45 -16.00 -5.02
N GLU A 482 -0.91 -17.23 -5.02
CA GLU A 482 -1.59 -18.43 -4.52
C GLU A 482 -2.06 -18.27 -3.06
N ALA A 483 -1.28 -17.60 -2.21
CA ALA A 483 -1.66 -17.30 -0.83
C ALA A 483 -2.91 -16.40 -0.71
N ASN A 484 -3.20 -15.61 -1.75
CA ASN A 484 -4.24 -14.58 -1.79
C ASN A 484 -5.44 -14.93 -2.69
N PHE A 485 -5.50 -16.15 -3.24
CA PHE A 485 -6.58 -16.57 -4.14
C PHE A 485 -7.21 -17.91 -3.73
N TYR A 486 -8.53 -17.99 -3.77
CA TYR A 486 -9.31 -19.19 -3.46
C TYR A 486 -10.47 -19.36 -4.45
N GLU A 487 -10.66 -20.57 -4.95
CA GLU A 487 -11.72 -20.93 -5.90
C GLU A 487 -12.18 -22.36 -5.59
N ALA A 488 -13.49 -22.62 -5.66
CA ALA A 488 -14.03 -23.96 -5.45
C ALA A 488 -13.84 -24.82 -6.71
N GLU A 489 -13.19 -25.98 -6.54
CA GLU A 489 -12.95 -27.01 -7.56
C GLU A 489 -12.54 -26.46 -8.95
N ALA A 490 -11.23 -26.34 -9.15
CA ALA A 490 -10.67 -25.96 -10.45
C ALA A 490 -11.23 -26.85 -11.57
N SER A 491 -11.95 -26.25 -12.52
CA SER A 491 -12.29 -26.92 -13.77
C SER A 491 -11.00 -27.31 -14.48
N SER A 492 -10.76 -28.62 -14.63
CA SER A 492 -9.55 -29.17 -15.25
C SER A 492 -9.53 -28.83 -16.75
N GLY A 493 -9.00 -27.66 -17.10
CA GLY A 493 -9.17 -27.05 -18.42
C GLY A 493 -7.88 -26.43 -18.98
N ALA A 494 -7.27 -27.15 -19.92
CA ALA A 494 -6.18 -26.73 -20.81
C ALA A 494 -4.81 -26.40 -20.17
N THR A 495 -3.82 -27.23 -20.49
CA THR A 495 -2.38 -26.92 -20.35
C THR A 495 -1.97 -25.82 -21.35
N SER A 496 -2.19 -24.55 -20.99
CA SER A 496 -1.61 -23.41 -21.72
C SER A 496 -0.11 -23.27 -21.42
N THR A 497 0.68 -22.96 -22.44
CA THR A 497 2.10 -22.57 -22.29
C THR A 497 2.28 -21.11 -21.87
N ASP A 498 1.19 -20.33 -21.81
CA ASP A 498 1.15 -18.96 -21.32
C ASP A 498 0.62 -19.01 -19.87
N PRO A 499 1.44 -18.67 -18.86
CA PRO A 499 1.12 -18.85 -17.44
C PRO A 499 -0.03 -17.96 -16.98
N PHE A 500 -0.26 -16.83 -17.66
CA PHE A 500 -1.33 -15.88 -17.35
C PHE A 500 -2.54 -16.04 -18.30
N ALA A 501 -2.69 -17.21 -18.95
CA ALA A 501 -3.81 -17.47 -19.86
C ALA A 501 -5.18 -17.60 -19.17
N ASP A 502 -5.20 -17.65 -17.83
CA ASP A 502 -6.42 -17.65 -17.03
C ASP A 502 -7.14 -16.30 -17.00
N GLY A 503 -6.47 -15.21 -17.42
CA GLY A 503 -7.00 -13.85 -17.40
C GLY A 503 -7.37 -13.34 -16.00
N ARG A 504 -6.85 -13.95 -14.92
CA ARG A 504 -7.11 -13.55 -13.54
C ARG A 504 -6.14 -12.45 -13.10
N PRO A 505 -6.59 -11.44 -12.33
CA PRO A 505 -5.67 -10.50 -11.71
C PRO A 505 -4.75 -11.22 -10.72
N ARG A 506 -3.54 -10.71 -10.52
CA ARG A 506 -2.57 -11.23 -9.54
C ARG A 506 -2.56 -10.32 -8.32
N LEU A 507 -2.76 -10.91 -7.14
CA LEU A 507 -2.83 -10.19 -5.86
C LEU A 507 -1.58 -10.47 -5.04
N ILE A 508 -0.69 -9.49 -5.01
CA ILE A 508 0.67 -9.66 -4.52
C ILE A 508 0.89 -8.71 -3.33
N PRO A 509 1.36 -9.20 -2.18
CA PRO A 509 1.64 -8.38 -1.01
C PRO A 509 3.00 -7.69 -1.16
N PHE A 510 3.03 -6.38 -0.91
CA PHE A 510 4.26 -5.61 -0.80
C PHE A 510 4.29 -4.88 0.54
N ALA A 511 5.48 -4.59 1.04
CA ALA A 511 5.69 -3.97 2.34
C ALA A 511 6.79 -2.92 2.24
N ALA A 512 6.63 -1.80 2.92
CA ALA A 512 7.63 -0.74 2.96
C ALA A 512 7.56 0.07 4.25
N PHE A 513 8.61 0.85 4.47
CA PHE A 513 8.70 1.83 5.51
C PHE A 513 8.41 3.22 4.95
N SER A 514 7.58 3.99 5.64
CA SER A 514 7.59 5.45 5.60
C SER A 514 8.48 5.95 6.72
N ILE A 515 9.51 6.74 6.40
CA ILE A 515 10.49 7.24 7.36
C ILE A 515 10.41 8.77 7.40
N LEU A 516 10.18 9.30 8.61
CA LEU A 516 10.24 10.72 8.89
C LEU A 516 11.52 11.01 9.66
N ALA A 517 12.18 12.12 9.33
CA ALA A 517 13.32 12.60 10.11
C ALA A 517 13.39 14.12 10.09
N ARG A 518 13.88 14.72 11.17
CA ARG A 518 14.06 16.17 11.30
C ARG A 518 15.51 16.51 10.97
N LYS A 519 15.72 17.54 10.15
CA LYS A 519 17.01 18.26 10.21
C LYS A 519 17.09 18.94 11.58
#